data_AF-A0A954WLH0-F1
#
_entry.id   AF-A0A954WLH0-F1
#
_cell.length_a   1.000
_cell.length_b   1.000
_cell.length_c   1.000
_cell.angle_alpha   90.00
_cell.angle_beta   90.00
_cell.angle_gamma   90.00
#
_symmetry.space_group_name_H-M   'P 1'
#
loop_
_entity.id
_entity.type
_entity.pdbx_description
1 polymer ?
#
loop_
_entity_poly.entity_id
_entity_poly.type
_entity_poly.pdbx_seq_one_letter_code
_entity_poly.pdbx_strand_id
1 'polypeptide(L)'
;CIDTWIGRSMMDPEEVTIAEHLSAAGYSTGIFGKWHLGDCYPMRPMDQGFQESLVLNGGGLAQPSEPRENNARYTDPILFRNGQQEQTKGYCADVYFREAINFIGDSVSTQRPFFVYIPSNTPHGPFHDVPEDLRKQYAAEPDKLASIAKEPVNDGVIDRLARIGAMVTNVDHNVGRLLDALDDLKIADNTIVIYLVDNGPNSWRYVGNRRGMKTGVNEGGVRSPFWIRWPNRLKAGTVSEKLSAHIDVLPTIAAACNVDISNGPKIDGRNLLPLLDGSKNIDWPERTIAIQTHRGDVPTRYHHFMIRDSRWKLLHASGFGNERFSGEPTFELFDVLDDPTESKNVIASHPDEFSRLRDAYDKWFDDVSSTRPDNYAPPRIHLGHDGIDSTMLTRQDWRAPSWSDKHIGHWEVHVEKELAADVRVLITPVDRAEEVALAIGDQVVRGESSPNDDEVLLKGVRMLAGDARIRVTLSSNGMQRGPHQVIVENVK
;
A
#
# COMPACT_ATOMS: atom_id res chain seq x y z
N CYS A 1 10.59 1.40 0.27
CA CYS A 1 9.91 0.78 -0.89
C CYS A 1 10.11 1.68 -2.11
N ILE A 2 10.59 1.12 -3.21
CA ILE A 2 11.00 1.84 -4.44
C ILE A 2 10.00 1.69 -5.59
N ASP A 3 9.16 0.64 -5.54
CA ASP A 3 8.16 0.27 -6.52
C ASP A 3 7.19 -0.69 -5.82
N THR A 4 5.93 -0.79 -6.24
CA THR A 4 4.91 -1.64 -5.58
C THR A 4 4.43 -2.78 -6.49
N TRP A 5 5.29 -3.29 -7.35
CA TRP A 5 4.95 -4.26 -8.39
C TRP A 5 6.05 -5.32 -8.49
N ILE A 6 5.66 -6.56 -8.81
CA ILE A 6 6.56 -7.72 -9.02
C ILE A 6 7.66 -7.85 -7.94
N GLY A 7 7.24 -8.05 -6.69
CA GLY A 7 8.18 -8.31 -5.60
C GLY A 7 8.93 -7.09 -5.09
N ARG A 8 8.37 -5.90 -5.29
CA ARG A 8 8.93 -4.64 -4.77
C ARG A 8 8.08 -3.96 -3.70
N SER A 9 6.83 -4.41 -3.51
CA SER A 9 5.92 -3.88 -2.48
C SER A 9 6.34 -4.22 -1.05
N MET A 10 7.22 -5.19 -0.87
CA MET A 10 7.69 -5.65 0.43
C MET A 10 8.40 -4.52 1.20
N MET A 11 8.04 -4.38 2.47
CA MET A 11 8.70 -3.45 3.40
C MET A 11 10.02 -4.04 3.85
N ASP A 12 10.99 -3.18 4.11
CA ASP A 12 12.24 -3.64 4.69
C ASP A 12 12.02 -4.03 6.17
N PRO A 13 12.47 -5.22 6.61
CA PRO A 13 12.25 -5.68 7.98
C PRO A 13 12.92 -4.84 9.08
N GLU A 14 13.86 -3.96 8.76
CA GLU A 14 14.49 -3.05 9.74
C GLU A 14 13.67 -1.77 9.99
N GLU A 15 12.63 -1.51 9.18
CA GLU A 15 11.70 -0.41 9.44
C GLU A 15 10.81 -0.74 10.64
N VAL A 16 10.62 0.24 11.54
CA VAL A 16 9.76 0.09 12.72
C VAL A 16 8.45 0.83 12.47
N THR A 17 7.35 0.10 12.50
CA THR A 17 6.01 0.65 12.25
C THR A 17 5.46 1.39 13.45
N ILE A 18 4.47 2.25 13.19
CA ILE A 18 3.69 2.91 14.24
C ILE A 18 3.02 1.90 15.20
N ALA A 19 2.61 0.74 14.70
CA ALA A 19 1.97 -0.29 15.50
C ALA A 19 2.98 -0.91 16.48
N GLU A 20 4.22 -1.15 16.07
CA GLU A 20 5.27 -1.64 16.97
C GLU A 20 5.58 -0.64 18.09
N HIS A 21 5.75 0.65 17.76
CA HIS A 21 5.96 1.69 18.76
C HIS A 21 4.81 1.76 19.78
N LEU A 22 3.57 1.74 19.31
CA LEU A 22 2.39 1.83 20.17
C LEU A 22 2.14 0.57 20.98
N SER A 23 2.32 -0.61 20.38
CA SER A 23 2.23 -1.91 21.05
C SER A 23 3.24 -2.01 22.19
N ALA A 24 4.50 -1.60 21.95
CA ALA A 24 5.53 -1.52 22.99
C ALA A 24 5.19 -0.55 24.13
N ALA A 25 4.41 0.50 23.84
CA ALA A 25 3.89 1.45 24.83
C ALA A 25 2.58 0.97 25.51
N GLY A 26 2.13 -0.26 25.23
CA GLY A 26 0.99 -0.90 25.90
C GLY A 26 -0.36 -0.76 25.19
N TYR A 27 -0.40 -0.15 24.00
CA TYR A 27 -1.62 -0.05 23.20
C TYR A 27 -2.04 -1.42 22.65
N SER A 28 -3.35 -1.62 22.53
CA SER A 28 -3.94 -2.63 21.68
C SER A 28 -3.83 -2.17 20.21
N THR A 29 -3.29 -2.98 19.32
CA THR A 29 -3.04 -2.59 17.91
C THR A 29 -3.81 -3.47 16.94
N GLY A 30 -4.64 -2.86 16.09
CA GLY A 30 -5.50 -3.55 15.13
C GLY A 30 -5.39 -2.99 13.71
N ILE A 31 -5.39 -3.86 12.70
CA ILE A 31 -5.47 -3.47 11.27
C ILE A 31 -6.59 -4.21 10.55
N PHE A 32 -7.38 -3.46 9.77
CA PHE A 32 -8.56 -3.99 9.07
C PHE A 32 -8.60 -3.46 7.63
N GLY A 33 -8.20 -4.27 6.66
CA GLY A 33 -8.18 -3.88 5.24
C GLY A 33 -6.92 -4.30 4.46
N LYS A 34 -6.34 -3.35 3.72
CA LYS A 34 -5.17 -3.55 2.88
C LYS A 34 -3.85 -3.37 3.64
N TRP A 35 -2.94 -4.35 3.55
CA TRP A 35 -1.58 -4.19 4.06
C TRP A 35 -0.59 -3.72 2.99
N HIS A 36 -0.38 -4.53 1.96
CA HIS A 36 0.47 -4.21 0.80
C HIS A 36 1.94 -3.86 1.13
N LEU A 37 2.46 -4.42 2.22
CA LEU A 37 3.84 -4.25 2.67
C LEU A 37 4.58 -5.60 2.84
N GLY A 38 4.02 -6.67 2.28
CA GLY A 38 4.55 -8.04 2.31
C GLY A 38 3.56 -9.03 2.91
N ASP A 39 3.32 -10.14 2.24
CA ASP A 39 2.35 -11.16 2.67
C ASP A 39 2.99 -12.29 3.51
N CYS A 40 4.32 -12.28 3.64
CA CYS A 40 5.09 -13.32 4.32
C CYS A 40 5.98 -12.74 5.44
N TYR A 41 6.35 -13.58 6.40
CA TYR A 41 7.27 -13.20 7.48
C TYR A 41 8.62 -12.73 6.90
N PRO A 42 9.25 -11.71 7.51
CA PRO A 42 8.87 -11.00 8.74
C PRO A 42 7.94 -9.79 8.52
N MET A 43 7.30 -9.66 7.36
CA MET A 43 6.67 -8.40 6.94
C MET A 43 5.15 -8.37 7.10
N ARG A 44 4.52 -9.45 7.59
CA ARG A 44 3.05 -9.50 7.74
C ARG A 44 2.61 -8.54 8.84
N PRO A 45 1.32 -8.13 8.89
CA PRO A 45 0.90 -7.17 9.90
C PRO A 45 1.15 -7.64 11.34
N MET A 46 0.97 -8.93 11.64
CA MET A 46 1.22 -9.48 12.97
C MET A 46 2.70 -9.56 13.35
N ASP A 47 3.58 -9.53 12.37
CA ASP A 47 5.03 -9.42 12.59
C ASP A 47 5.45 -7.96 12.80
N GLN A 48 4.60 -7.03 12.34
CA GLN A 48 4.83 -5.58 12.32
C GLN A 48 3.95 -4.87 13.35
N GLY A 49 3.86 -5.47 14.55
CA GLY A 49 3.28 -4.85 15.74
C GLY A 49 1.76 -4.83 15.84
N PHE A 50 1.01 -5.35 14.87
CA PHE A 50 -0.45 -5.49 14.99
C PHE A 50 -0.81 -6.77 15.75
N GLN A 51 -1.48 -6.62 16.90
CA GLN A 51 -1.92 -7.75 17.73
C GLN A 51 -3.18 -8.43 17.15
N GLU A 52 -4.01 -7.68 16.43
CA GLU A 52 -5.13 -8.19 15.65
C GLU A 52 -5.02 -7.69 14.21
N SER A 53 -5.24 -8.59 13.25
CA SER A 53 -5.26 -8.27 11.85
C SER A 53 -6.41 -9.00 11.17
N LEU A 54 -7.17 -8.28 10.32
CA LEU A 54 -8.04 -8.88 9.33
C LEU A 54 -7.80 -8.17 8.00
N VAL A 55 -7.00 -8.79 7.14
CA VAL A 55 -6.47 -8.13 5.94
C VAL A 55 -6.71 -8.94 4.67
N LEU A 56 -6.70 -8.26 3.54
CA LEU A 56 -6.43 -8.88 2.25
C LEU A 56 -4.92 -9.03 2.04
N ASN A 57 -4.52 -9.99 1.21
CA ASN A 57 -3.13 -10.10 0.74
C ASN A 57 -2.90 -9.26 -0.52
N GLY A 58 -1.64 -8.86 -0.75
CA GLY A 58 -1.23 -8.03 -1.87
C GLY A 58 -1.76 -6.59 -1.80
N GLY A 59 -1.88 -5.95 -2.97
CA GLY A 59 -2.24 -4.52 -3.08
C GLY A 59 -3.73 -4.22 -3.17
N GLY A 60 -4.58 -5.24 -3.14
CA GLY A 60 -6.03 -5.15 -3.22
C GLY A 60 -6.65 -6.49 -3.58
N LEU A 61 -7.98 -6.59 -3.44
CA LEU A 61 -8.75 -7.71 -4.00
C LEU A 61 -8.59 -7.76 -5.53
N ALA A 62 -8.74 -8.94 -6.11
CA ALA A 62 -8.47 -9.25 -7.51
C ALA A 62 -6.99 -9.11 -7.95
N GLN A 63 -6.04 -9.22 -7.02
CA GLN A 63 -4.60 -9.24 -7.31
C GLN A 63 -4.01 -10.66 -7.13
N PRO A 64 -2.76 -10.92 -7.56
CA PRO A 64 -2.24 -12.28 -7.61
C PRO A 64 -2.08 -13.00 -6.25
N SER A 65 -2.11 -12.29 -5.14
CA SER A 65 -2.14 -12.90 -3.79
C SER A 65 -3.54 -13.31 -3.33
N GLU A 66 -4.59 -12.96 -4.05
CA GLU A 66 -5.95 -13.31 -3.70
C GLU A 66 -6.18 -14.84 -3.83
N PRO A 67 -6.90 -15.47 -2.89
CA PRO A 67 -7.41 -16.84 -3.06
C PRO A 67 -8.32 -16.94 -4.29
N ARG A 68 -8.16 -17.99 -5.09
CA ARG A 68 -8.94 -18.19 -6.33
C ARG A 68 -10.44 -18.20 -6.07
N GLU A 69 -10.84 -18.73 -4.94
CA GLU A 69 -12.23 -18.91 -4.49
C GLU A 69 -12.93 -17.56 -4.26
N ASN A 70 -12.15 -16.49 -3.97
CA ASN A 70 -12.69 -15.16 -3.83
C ASN A 70 -13.19 -14.60 -5.18
N ASN A 71 -12.60 -15.03 -6.30
CA ASN A 71 -13.00 -14.67 -7.65
C ASN A 71 -13.15 -13.15 -7.86
N ALA A 72 -12.16 -12.36 -7.41
CA ALA A 72 -12.12 -10.90 -7.58
C ALA A 72 -13.29 -10.12 -6.94
N ARG A 73 -14.04 -10.71 -6.00
CA ARG A 73 -15.21 -10.07 -5.37
C ARG A 73 -14.82 -9.18 -4.20
N TYR A 74 -15.57 -8.10 -4.04
CA TYR A 74 -15.57 -7.20 -2.90
C TYR A 74 -16.68 -7.55 -1.90
N THR A 75 -17.74 -8.21 -2.36
CA THR A 75 -18.83 -8.73 -1.55
C THR A 75 -18.51 -10.14 -1.10
N ASP A 76 -18.72 -10.40 0.20
CA ASP A 76 -18.36 -11.64 0.88
C ASP A 76 -16.89 -12.03 0.58
N PRO A 77 -15.92 -11.14 0.87
CA PRO A 77 -14.53 -11.40 0.52
C PRO A 77 -13.92 -12.47 1.44
N ILE A 78 -12.96 -13.21 0.90
CA ILE A 78 -12.03 -14.03 1.66
C ILE A 78 -10.88 -13.13 2.14
N LEU A 79 -10.69 -13.05 3.45
CA LEU A 79 -9.67 -12.25 4.12
C LEU A 79 -8.78 -13.17 4.98
N PHE A 80 -7.78 -12.60 5.64
CA PHE A 80 -6.85 -13.31 6.51
C PHE A 80 -6.88 -12.69 7.91
N ARG A 81 -7.41 -13.44 8.88
CA ARG A 81 -7.37 -13.07 10.30
C ARG A 81 -6.13 -13.64 10.95
N ASN A 82 -5.20 -12.80 11.39
CA ASN A 82 -3.95 -13.25 12.02
C ASN A 82 -3.25 -14.36 11.21
N GLY A 83 -3.26 -14.20 9.88
CA GLY A 83 -2.63 -15.11 8.93
C GLY A 83 -3.48 -16.33 8.54
N GLN A 84 -4.65 -16.51 9.16
CA GLN A 84 -5.57 -17.59 8.84
C GLN A 84 -6.68 -17.12 7.89
N GLN A 85 -6.91 -17.86 6.82
CA GLN A 85 -7.94 -17.52 5.83
C GLN A 85 -9.34 -17.59 6.45
N GLU A 86 -10.16 -16.57 6.20
CA GLU A 86 -11.52 -16.40 6.74
C GLU A 86 -12.48 -15.95 5.62
N GLN A 87 -13.55 -16.70 5.41
CA GLN A 87 -14.66 -16.28 4.55
C GLN A 87 -15.55 -15.29 5.33
N THR A 88 -15.63 -14.05 4.87
CA THR A 88 -16.42 -13.01 5.55
C THR A 88 -17.76 -12.76 4.83
N LYS A 89 -18.62 -11.96 5.46
CA LYS A 89 -19.94 -11.58 4.94
C LYS A 89 -20.17 -10.07 4.92
N GLY A 90 -20.67 -9.57 3.80
CA GLY A 90 -20.92 -8.17 3.51
C GLY A 90 -19.92 -7.58 2.51
N TYR A 91 -20.10 -6.31 2.17
CA TYR A 91 -19.13 -5.59 1.33
C TYR A 91 -17.84 -5.35 2.11
N CYS A 92 -16.67 -5.49 1.47
CA CYS A 92 -15.37 -5.52 2.16
C CYS A 92 -15.13 -4.33 3.12
N ALA A 93 -15.50 -3.11 2.72
CA ALA A 93 -15.37 -1.95 3.60
C ALA A 93 -16.30 -2.02 4.81
N ASP A 94 -17.52 -2.55 4.67
CA ASP A 94 -18.43 -2.78 5.80
C ASP A 94 -17.85 -3.80 6.78
N VAL A 95 -17.15 -4.83 6.27
CA VAL A 95 -16.45 -5.84 7.07
C VAL A 95 -15.32 -5.16 7.85
N TYR A 96 -14.41 -4.45 7.19
CA TYR A 96 -13.27 -3.82 7.86
C TYR A 96 -13.70 -2.90 8.99
N PHE A 97 -14.68 -2.03 8.75
CA PHE A 97 -15.16 -1.09 9.76
C PHE A 97 -15.92 -1.78 10.90
N ARG A 98 -16.71 -2.82 10.61
CA ARG A 98 -17.37 -3.61 11.65
C ARG A 98 -16.34 -4.24 12.59
N GLU A 99 -15.32 -4.89 12.04
CA GLU A 99 -14.31 -5.59 12.84
C GLU A 99 -13.41 -4.60 13.61
N ALA A 100 -13.10 -3.45 13.00
CA ALA A 100 -12.45 -2.34 13.69
C ALA A 100 -13.26 -1.82 14.88
N ILE A 101 -14.58 -1.60 14.71
CA ILE A 101 -15.47 -1.16 15.79
C ILE A 101 -15.54 -2.21 16.91
N ASN A 102 -15.62 -3.50 16.57
CA ASN A 102 -15.58 -4.59 17.55
C ASN A 102 -14.28 -4.55 18.37
N PHE A 103 -13.13 -4.44 17.71
CA PHE A 103 -11.83 -4.35 18.36
C PHE A 103 -11.69 -3.12 19.29
N ILE A 104 -12.24 -1.98 18.88
CA ILE A 104 -12.32 -0.78 19.72
C ILE A 104 -13.16 -1.07 20.97
N GLY A 105 -14.34 -1.67 20.80
CA GLY A 105 -15.20 -2.09 21.91
C GLY A 105 -14.49 -3.01 22.90
N ASP A 106 -13.78 -4.02 22.41
CA ASP A 106 -13.02 -4.96 23.23
C ASP A 106 -11.88 -4.25 23.99
N SER A 107 -11.16 -3.35 23.33
CA SER A 107 -10.10 -2.54 23.94
C SER A 107 -10.64 -1.64 25.07
N VAL A 108 -11.80 -1.01 24.84
CA VAL A 108 -12.48 -0.20 25.87
C VAL A 108 -12.93 -1.05 27.04
N SER A 109 -13.51 -2.23 26.78
CA SER A 109 -13.99 -3.15 27.83
C SER A 109 -12.85 -3.64 28.74
N THR A 110 -11.65 -3.78 28.18
CA THR A 110 -10.42 -4.18 28.89
C THR A 110 -9.61 -3.00 29.40
N GLN A 111 -10.11 -1.77 29.25
CA GLN A 111 -9.48 -0.53 29.69
C GLN A 111 -8.07 -0.31 29.11
N ARG A 112 -7.82 -0.79 27.89
CA ARG A 112 -6.55 -0.58 27.18
C ARG A 112 -6.72 0.51 26.12
N PRO A 113 -5.74 1.44 25.97
CA PRO A 113 -5.75 2.36 24.84
C PRO A 113 -5.54 1.57 23.55
N PHE A 114 -6.06 2.07 22.43
CA PHE A 114 -6.01 1.37 21.16
C PHE A 114 -5.42 2.21 20.03
N PHE A 115 -4.84 1.53 19.06
CA PHE A 115 -4.49 2.05 17.75
C PHE A 115 -5.14 1.15 16.70
N VAL A 116 -5.94 1.76 15.83
CA VAL A 116 -6.66 1.06 14.78
C VAL A 116 -6.35 1.70 13.44
N TYR A 117 -5.86 0.88 12.51
CA TYR A 117 -5.60 1.27 11.13
C TYR A 117 -6.61 0.62 10.20
N ILE A 118 -7.40 1.43 9.46
CA ILE A 118 -8.45 0.94 8.54
C ILE A 118 -8.11 1.32 7.09
N PRO A 119 -7.12 0.66 6.46
CA PRO A 119 -6.74 0.92 5.07
C PRO A 119 -7.71 0.26 4.08
N SER A 120 -8.87 0.89 3.84
CA SER A 120 -9.81 0.37 2.84
C SER A 120 -9.18 0.32 1.44
N ASN A 121 -9.34 -0.80 0.72
CA ASN A 121 -8.95 -0.88 -0.69
C ASN A 121 -9.93 -0.17 -1.63
N THR A 122 -11.11 0.21 -1.14
CA THR A 122 -12.07 1.01 -1.93
C THR A 122 -11.61 2.49 -1.96
N PRO A 123 -11.81 3.23 -3.07
CA PRO A 123 -12.50 2.89 -4.30
C PRO A 123 -11.54 2.41 -5.42
N HIS A 124 -10.52 1.61 -5.09
CA HIS A 124 -9.68 1.00 -6.11
C HIS A 124 -10.50 0.02 -6.96
N GLY A 125 -10.11 -0.18 -8.23
CA GLY A 125 -10.74 -1.21 -9.05
C GLY A 125 -10.44 -2.64 -8.56
N PRO A 126 -11.07 -3.66 -9.15
CA PRO A 126 -12.07 -3.60 -10.21
C PRO A 126 -13.44 -3.03 -9.74
N PHE A 127 -14.25 -2.55 -10.70
CA PHE A 127 -15.54 -1.89 -10.41
C PHE A 127 -16.77 -2.76 -10.66
N HIS A 128 -16.59 -4.05 -10.98
CA HIS A 128 -17.70 -4.93 -11.33
C HIS A 128 -18.60 -5.26 -10.12
N ASP A 129 -18.03 -5.27 -8.92
CA ASP A 129 -18.69 -5.56 -7.65
C ASP A 129 -18.67 -4.32 -6.72
N VAL A 130 -19.81 -3.63 -6.64
CA VAL A 130 -20.01 -2.43 -5.83
C VAL A 130 -21.40 -2.46 -5.18
N PRO A 131 -21.68 -1.67 -4.13
CA PRO A 131 -23.01 -1.58 -3.53
C PRO A 131 -24.06 -1.11 -4.53
N GLU A 132 -24.93 -2.02 -4.95
CA GLU A 132 -25.80 -1.82 -6.13
C GLU A 132 -26.84 -0.71 -5.93
N ASP A 133 -27.40 -0.57 -4.72
CA ASP A 133 -28.37 0.49 -4.43
C ASP A 133 -27.74 1.88 -4.53
N LEU A 134 -26.51 2.04 -4.03
CA LEU A 134 -25.76 3.29 -4.19
C LEU A 134 -25.39 3.52 -5.66
N ARG A 135 -24.99 2.47 -6.39
CA ARG A 135 -24.69 2.59 -7.83
C ARG A 135 -25.91 3.10 -8.61
N LYS A 136 -27.11 2.58 -8.33
CA LYS A 136 -28.38 3.05 -8.93
C LYS A 136 -28.67 4.50 -8.60
N GLN A 137 -28.43 4.94 -7.36
CA GLN A 137 -28.61 6.35 -6.97
C GLN A 137 -27.71 7.28 -7.81
N TYR A 138 -26.42 6.96 -7.93
CA TYR A 138 -25.51 7.76 -8.76
C TYR A 138 -25.85 7.68 -10.26
N ALA A 139 -26.23 6.50 -10.76
CA ALA A 139 -26.62 6.32 -12.16
C ALA A 139 -27.89 7.11 -12.54
N ALA A 140 -28.73 7.45 -11.55
CA ALA A 140 -29.90 8.32 -11.75
C ALA A 140 -29.51 9.81 -11.89
N GLU A 141 -28.24 10.17 -11.67
CA GLU A 141 -27.73 11.55 -11.74
C GLU A 141 -26.57 11.70 -12.76
N PRO A 142 -26.75 11.31 -14.03
CA PRO A 142 -25.66 11.26 -15.02
C PRO A 142 -25.02 12.63 -15.29
N ASP A 143 -25.81 13.72 -15.24
CA ASP A 143 -25.28 15.08 -15.47
C ASP A 143 -24.29 15.51 -14.38
N LYS A 144 -24.53 15.11 -13.12
CA LYS A 144 -23.57 15.36 -12.03
C LYS A 144 -22.27 14.60 -12.26
N LEU A 145 -22.36 13.34 -12.69
CA LEU A 145 -21.19 12.51 -13.00
C LEU A 145 -20.42 13.07 -14.21
N ALA A 146 -21.12 13.51 -15.26
CA ALA A 146 -20.51 14.16 -16.42
C ALA A 146 -19.73 15.42 -16.03
N SER A 147 -20.24 16.20 -15.08
CA SER A 147 -19.59 17.45 -14.62
C SER A 147 -18.24 17.24 -13.91
N ILE A 148 -17.98 16.05 -13.38
CA ILE A 148 -16.75 15.73 -12.66
C ILE A 148 -15.77 14.87 -13.48
N ALA A 149 -16.15 14.45 -14.68
CA ALA A 149 -15.30 13.72 -15.59
C ALA A 149 -14.14 14.62 -16.08
N LYS A 150 -12.93 14.05 -16.20
CA LYS A 150 -11.77 14.72 -16.79
C LYS A 150 -11.35 14.09 -18.12
N GLU A 151 -12.24 13.32 -18.73
CA GLU A 151 -12.07 12.64 -20.01
C GLU A 151 -13.37 12.75 -20.84
N PRO A 152 -13.35 12.46 -22.16
CA PRO A 152 -14.54 12.53 -23.01
C PRO A 152 -15.70 11.68 -22.47
N VAL A 153 -16.82 12.33 -22.19
CA VAL A 153 -17.98 11.70 -21.55
C VAL A 153 -18.66 10.70 -22.50
N ASN A 154 -18.91 9.50 -22.00
CA ASN A 154 -19.71 8.45 -22.63
C ASN A 154 -20.33 7.55 -21.54
N ASP A 155 -21.24 6.65 -21.91
CA ASP A 155 -21.96 5.77 -20.97
C ASP A 155 -21.02 4.94 -20.08
N GLY A 156 -19.89 4.47 -20.62
CA GLY A 156 -18.90 3.72 -19.85
C GLY A 156 -18.18 4.57 -18.79
N VAL A 157 -17.92 5.84 -19.10
CA VAL A 157 -17.36 6.80 -18.12
C VAL A 157 -18.39 7.08 -17.03
N ILE A 158 -19.65 7.30 -17.40
CA ILE A 158 -20.73 7.56 -16.43
C ILE A 158 -20.95 6.36 -15.51
N ASP A 159 -21.06 5.14 -16.03
CA ASP A 159 -21.22 3.94 -15.20
C ASP A 159 -20.00 3.71 -14.29
N ARG A 160 -18.78 3.90 -14.79
CA ARG A 160 -17.57 3.83 -13.96
C ARG A 160 -17.60 4.86 -12.82
N LEU A 161 -17.96 6.11 -13.11
CA LEU A 161 -18.06 7.16 -12.09
C LEU A 161 -19.19 6.88 -11.09
N ALA A 162 -20.31 6.31 -11.51
CA ALA A 162 -21.39 5.88 -10.62
C ALA A 162 -20.93 4.78 -9.66
N ARG A 163 -20.20 3.79 -10.17
CA ARG A 163 -19.59 2.72 -9.35
C ARG A 163 -18.58 3.27 -8.35
N ILE A 164 -17.71 4.18 -8.78
CA ILE A 164 -16.77 4.86 -7.89
C ILE A 164 -17.51 5.65 -6.81
N GLY A 165 -18.55 6.41 -7.18
CA GLY A 165 -19.38 7.17 -6.24
C GLY A 165 -20.04 6.26 -5.19
N ALA A 166 -20.53 5.09 -5.60
CA ALA A 166 -21.07 4.09 -4.71
C ALA A 166 -20.04 3.59 -3.68
N MET A 167 -18.82 3.28 -4.13
CA MET A 167 -17.72 2.86 -3.24
C MET A 167 -17.33 3.96 -2.25
N VAL A 168 -17.18 5.21 -2.72
CA VAL A 168 -16.81 6.35 -1.87
C VAL A 168 -17.89 6.61 -0.82
N THR A 169 -19.16 6.57 -1.22
CA THR A 169 -20.29 6.79 -0.29
C THR A 169 -20.40 5.68 0.74
N ASN A 170 -20.10 4.43 0.35
CA ASN A 170 -20.03 3.34 1.31
C ASN A 170 -18.90 3.55 2.35
N VAL A 171 -17.73 4.04 1.95
CA VAL A 171 -16.68 4.43 2.91
C VAL A 171 -17.17 5.55 3.84
N ASP A 172 -17.81 6.58 3.30
CA ASP A 172 -18.36 7.69 4.08
C ASP A 172 -19.38 7.22 5.13
N HIS A 173 -20.33 6.36 4.74
CA HIS A 173 -21.28 5.74 5.67
C HIS A 173 -20.56 4.96 6.79
N ASN A 174 -19.49 4.25 6.46
CA ASN A 174 -18.73 3.48 7.44
C ASN A 174 -17.88 4.35 8.38
N VAL A 175 -17.34 5.48 7.88
CA VAL A 175 -16.73 6.50 8.74
C VAL A 175 -17.76 7.07 9.71
N GLY A 176 -18.99 7.35 9.24
CA GLY A 176 -20.11 7.74 10.11
C GLY A 176 -20.36 6.72 11.22
N ARG A 177 -20.50 5.43 10.86
CA ARG A 177 -20.68 4.33 11.84
C ARG A 177 -19.54 4.24 12.86
N LEU A 178 -18.30 4.49 12.46
CA LEU A 178 -17.15 4.53 13.38
C LEU A 178 -17.28 5.70 14.35
N LEU A 179 -17.61 6.90 13.87
CA LEU A 179 -17.77 8.08 14.72
C LEU A 179 -18.92 7.89 15.71
N ASP A 180 -20.06 7.36 15.26
CA ASP A 180 -21.21 7.03 16.12
C ASP A 180 -20.80 6.02 17.21
N ALA A 181 -20.03 4.99 16.85
CA ALA A 181 -19.55 4.00 17.81
C ALA A 181 -18.63 4.61 18.88
N LEU A 182 -17.77 5.58 18.52
CA LEU A 182 -16.94 6.30 19.48
C LEU A 182 -17.77 7.15 20.45
N ASP A 183 -18.86 7.75 19.98
CA ASP A 183 -19.79 8.53 20.79
C ASP A 183 -20.60 7.61 21.73
N ASP A 184 -21.11 6.47 21.23
CA ASP A 184 -21.84 5.47 22.00
C ASP A 184 -20.99 4.85 23.12
N LEU A 185 -19.70 4.59 22.82
CA LEU A 185 -18.72 4.13 23.81
C LEU A 185 -18.25 5.23 24.76
N LYS A 186 -18.62 6.49 24.51
CA LYS A 186 -18.24 7.69 25.30
C LYS A 186 -16.73 7.93 25.37
N ILE A 187 -16.03 7.60 24.28
CA ILE A 187 -14.57 7.77 24.16
C ILE A 187 -14.18 8.78 23.08
N ALA A 188 -15.15 9.32 22.33
CA ALA A 188 -14.90 10.20 21.19
C ALA A 188 -14.06 11.44 21.53
N ASP A 189 -14.21 11.98 22.74
CA ASP A 189 -13.47 13.16 23.20
C ASP A 189 -11.96 12.88 23.35
N ASN A 190 -11.61 11.67 23.75
CA ASN A 190 -10.22 11.23 23.96
C ASN A 190 -9.70 10.28 22.86
N THR A 191 -10.35 10.27 21.70
CA THR A 191 -9.91 9.49 20.54
C THR A 191 -9.44 10.43 19.44
N ILE A 192 -8.24 10.15 18.91
CA ILE A 192 -7.72 10.83 17.72
C ILE A 192 -8.20 10.05 16.50
N VAL A 193 -8.98 10.70 15.63
CA VAL A 193 -9.40 10.14 14.35
C VAL A 193 -8.69 10.88 13.23
N ILE A 194 -7.92 10.17 12.43
CA ILE A 194 -7.21 10.70 11.26
C ILE A 194 -7.82 10.08 10.01
N TYR A 195 -8.20 10.90 9.04
CA TYR A 195 -8.63 10.48 7.71
C TYR A 195 -7.64 11.00 6.67
N LEU A 196 -7.12 10.09 5.83
CA LEU A 196 -6.23 10.44 4.73
C LEU A 196 -6.42 9.48 3.56
N VAL A 197 -5.91 9.86 2.39
CA VAL A 197 -5.92 9.03 1.17
C VAL A 197 -4.47 8.78 0.72
N ASP A 198 -4.19 7.55 0.27
CA ASP A 198 -2.85 7.08 -0.07
C ASP A 198 -2.24 7.74 -1.32
N ASN A 199 -3.06 8.17 -2.29
CA ASN A 199 -2.63 8.88 -3.50
C ASN A 199 -3.82 9.53 -4.23
N GLY A 200 -3.52 10.26 -5.31
CA GLY A 200 -4.52 10.72 -6.28
C GLY A 200 -5.35 9.58 -6.89
N PRO A 201 -6.43 9.90 -7.63
CA PRO A 201 -7.37 8.89 -8.12
C PRO A 201 -6.75 7.98 -9.20
N ASN A 202 -7.15 6.71 -9.25
CA ASN A 202 -6.70 5.74 -10.26
C ASN A 202 -7.42 5.85 -11.62
N SER A 203 -8.06 6.98 -11.90
CA SER A 203 -8.71 7.32 -13.17
C SER A 203 -8.80 8.85 -13.35
N TRP A 204 -9.08 9.31 -14.57
CA TRP A 204 -9.25 10.72 -14.91
C TRP A 204 -10.58 11.28 -14.39
N ARG A 205 -10.63 11.50 -13.08
CA ARG A 205 -11.80 12.04 -12.36
C ARG A 205 -11.43 13.26 -11.51
N TYR A 206 -12.39 13.76 -10.75
CA TYR A 206 -12.27 14.97 -9.95
C TYR A 206 -11.02 15.00 -9.05
N VAL A 207 -10.21 16.05 -9.23
CA VAL A 207 -9.06 16.43 -8.39
C VAL A 207 -9.10 17.94 -8.07
N GLY A 208 -10.29 18.54 -8.11
CA GLY A 208 -10.47 19.99 -8.02
C GLY A 208 -9.88 20.72 -9.23
N ASN A 209 -9.16 21.81 -8.96
CA ASN A 209 -8.41 22.59 -9.96
C ASN A 209 -6.98 22.07 -10.18
N ARG A 210 -6.66 20.86 -9.72
CA ARG A 210 -5.30 20.30 -9.80
C ARG A 210 -5.13 19.50 -11.09
N ARG A 211 -3.87 19.24 -11.45
CA ARG A 211 -3.49 18.47 -12.64
C ARG A 211 -2.99 17.08 -12.27
N GLY A 212 -3.24 16.11 -13.15
CA GLY A 212 -2.77 14.73 -12.99
C GLY A 212 -3.70 13.86 -12.14
N MET A 213 -3.22 12.65 -11.86
CA MET A 213 -3.92 11.59 -11.13
C MET A 213 -2.88 10.65 -10.52
N LYS A 214 -3.31 9.49 -9.96
CA LYS A 214 -2.40 8.45 -9.45
C LYS A 214 -1.21 8.22 -10.38
N THR A 215 -0.03 8.01 -9.79
CA THR A 215 1.30 7.89 -10.44
C THR A 215 1.86 9.18 -11.05
N GLY A 216 1.08 10.26 -11.16
CA GLY A 216 1.58 11.58 -11.54
C GLY A 216 2.30 12.27 -10.38
N VAL A 217 3.32 13.07 -10.72
CA VAL A 217 4.05 13.93 -9.76
C VAL A 217 3.41 15.32 -9.61
N ASN A 218 2.35 15.58 -10.37
CA ASN A 218 1.50 16.77 -10.27
C ASN A 218 0.61 16.75 -9.02
N GLU A 219 0.05 17.90 -8.64
CA GLU A 219 -0.75 18.06 -7.41
C GLU A 219 -1.94 17.09 -7.36
N GLY A 220 -2.57 16.74 -8.48
CA GLY A 220 -3.67 15.77 -8.53
C GLY A 220 -3.25 14.31 -8.28
N GLY A 221 -1.95 14.01 -8.36
CA GLY A 221 -1.40 12.68 -8.04
C GLY A 221 -0.85 12.55 -6.62
N VAL A 222 -0.34 13.65 -6.05
CA VAL A 222 0.42 13.65 -4.78
C VAL A 222 -0.25 14.39 -3.63
N ARG A 223 -1.26 15.22 -3.89
CA ARG A 223 -1.98 15.96 -2.84
C ARG A 223 -3.27 15.26 -2.49
N SER A 224 -3.37 14.81 -1.24
CA SER A 224 -4.52 14.10 -0.70
C SER A 224 -5.23 14.92 0.39
N PRO A 225 -6.53 14.65 0.64
CA PRO A 225 -7.19 15.09 1.86
C PRO A 225 -6.46 14.57 3.10
N PHE A 226 -6.37 15.39 4.14
CA PHE A 226 -5.89 15.02 5.46
C PHE A 226 -6.74 15.74 6.50
N TRP A 227 -7.45 14.98 7.34
CA TRP A 227 -8.24 15.49 8.44
C TRP A 227 -7.84 14.81 9.73
N ILE A 228 -7.88 15.56 10.83
CA ILE A 228 -7.61 15.07 12.16
C ILE A 228 -8.62 15.66 13.13
N ARG A 229 -9.23 14.80 13.94
CA ARG A 229 -10.22 15.13 14.97
C ARG A 229 -9.72 14.60 16.30
N TRP A 230 -9.67 15.47 17.31
CA TRP A 230 -9.41 15.10 18.70
C TRP A 230 -10.06 16.15 19.62
N PRO A 231 -11.32 15.96 20.04
CA PRO A 231 -12.12 17.01 20.67
C PRO A 231 -11.51 17.57 21.97
N ASN A 232 -10.84 16.74 22.76
CA ASN A 232 -10.21 17.20 24.01
C ASN A 232 -9.02 18.16 23.83
N ARG A 233 -8.42 18.23 22.64
CA ARG A 233 -7.16 18.98 22.45
C ARG A 233 -7.16 19.90 21.23
N LEU A 234 -7.79 19.49 20.14
CA LEU A 234 -7.74 20.23 18.88
C LEU A 234 -8.98 21.11 18.72
N LYS A 235 -8.77 22.33 18.25
CA LYS A 235 -9.85 23.27 18.00
C LYS A 235 -10.59 22.91 16.71
N ALA A 236 -11.88 22.62 16.81
CA ALA A 236 -12.74 22.36 15.65
C ALA A 236 -12.73 23.52 14.64
N GLY A 237 -12.76 23.18 13.35
CA GLY A 237 -12.76 24.16 12.24
C GLY A 237 -11.40 24.81 11.97
N THR A 238 -10.32 24.37 12.62
CA THR A 238 -8.96 24.86 12.34
C THR A 238 -8.48 24.33 10.98
N VAL A 239 -7.93 25.23 10.16
CA VAL A 239 -7.30 24.91 8.88
C VAL A 239 -5.86 25.42 8.92
N SER A 240 -4.91 24.57 8.53
CA SER A 240 -3.50 24.93 8.34
C SER A 240 -3.13 24.72 6.88
N GLU A 241 -2.53 25.75 6.27
CA GLU A 241 -2.03 25.71 4.89
C GLU A 241 -0.52 25.40 4.82
N LYS A 242 0.11 25.11 5.97
CA LYS A 242 1.53 24.77 6.06
C LYS A 242 1.82 23.45 5.36
N LEU A 243 2.96 23.37 4.69
CA LEU A 243 3.38 22.17 3.99
C LEU A 243 3.58 21.00 4.96
N SER A 244 2.86 19.90 4.70
CA SER A 244 2.90 18.64 5.43
C SER A 244 2.93 17.46 4.45
N ALA A 245 3.30 16.28 4.95
CA ALA A 245 3.33 15.04 4.19
C ALA A 245 2.93 13.84 5.05
N HIS A 246 2.64 12.69 4.43
CA HIS A 246 2.26 11.46 5.12
C HIS A 246 3.31 10.99 6.15
N ILE A 247 4.60 11.27 5.91
CA ILE A 247 5.69 10.98 6.86
C ILE A 247 5.55 11.71 8.19
N ASP A 248 4.74 12.77 8.27
CA ASP A 248 4.48 13.53 9.50
C ASP A 248 3.48 12.82 10.43
N VAL A 249 2.78 11.78 9.98
CA VAL A 249 1.74 11.07 10.75
C VAL A 249 2.33 10.34 11.96
N LEU A 250 3.41 9.58 11.76
CA LEU A 250 4.09 8.85 12.85
C LEU A 250 4.52 9.78 14.00
N PRO A 251 5.35 10.82 13.80
CA PRO A 251 5.77 11.69 14.89
C PRO A 251 4.61 12.49 15.51
N THR A 252 3.55 12.77 14.75
CA THR A 252 2.34 13.41 15.29
C THR A 252 1.59 12.51 16.27
N ILE A 253 1.36 11.24 15.89
CA ILE A 253 0.69 10.26 16.78
C ILE A 253 1.59 9.94 17.98
N ALA A 254 2.89 9.72 17.76
CA ALA A 254 3.83 9.47 18.84
C ALA A 254 3.85 10.61 19.87
N ALA A 255 3.90 11.86 19.43
CA ALA A 255 3.83 13.03 20.31
C ALA A 255 2.47 13.15 21.04
N ALA A 256 1.37 12.75 20.39
CA ALA A 256 0.05 12.76 21.01
C ALA A 256 -0.09 11.70 22.10
N CYS A 257 0.52 10.53 21.90
CA CYS A 257 0.49 9.38 22.79
C CYS A 257 1.65 9.37 23.81
N ASN A 258 2.58 10.33 23.73
CA ASN A 258 3.81 10.35 24.52
C ASN A 258 4.65 9.07 24.38
N VAL A 259 4.87 8.64 23.14
CA VAL A 259 5.59 7.42 22.77
C VAL A 259 6.95 7.78 22.18
N ASP A 260 7.98 7.06 22.61
CA ASP A 260 9.33 7.21 22.05
C ASP A 260 9.44 6.47 20.71
N ILE A 261 9.95 7.19 19.71
CA ILE A 261 10.19 6.70 18.35
C ILE A 261 11.68 6.74 17.99
N SER A 262 12.55 6.82 18.99
CA SER A 262 14.01 6.80 18.80
C SER A 262 14.55 5.40 18.45
N ASN A 263 13.75 4.36 18.66
CA ASN A 263 14.09 2.99 18.27
C ASN A 263 13.80 2.77 16.77
N GLY A 264 14.83 2.66 15.96
CA GLY A 264 14.71 2.42 14.52
C GLY A 264 15.42 3.48 13.66
N PRO A 265 15.11 3.51 12.35
CA PRO A 265 15.68 4.50 11.44
C PRO A 265 15.33 5.94 11.82
N LYS A 266 16.14 6.89 11.33
CA LYS A 266 15.88 8.32 11.49
C LYS A 266 14.52 8.68 10.88
N ILE A 267 13.69 9.37 11.65
CA ILE A 267 12.37 9.84 11.21
C ILE A 267 12.48 11.16 10.45
N ASP A 268 11.96 11.21 9.22
CA ASP A 268 11.96 12.42 8.38
C ASP A 268 10.75 13.35 8.62
N GLY A 269 9.72 12.84 9.29
CA GLY A 269 8.50 13.57 9.59
C GLY A 269 8.64 14.62 10.69
N ARG A 270 7.64 15.51 10.78
CA ARG A 270 7.51 16.51 11.85
C ARG A 270 6.18 16.35 12.58
N ASN A 271 6.17 16.57 13.89
CA ASN A 271 4.95 16.61 14.67
C ASN A 271 4.06 17.79 14.23
N LEU A 272 2.84 17.50 13.76
CA LEU A 272 1.87 18.50 13.26
C LEU A 272 0.97 19.09 14.36
N LEU A 273 0.96 18.54 15.58
CA LEU A 273 0.07 19.03 16.65
C LEU A 273 0.14 20.54 16.90
N PRO A 274 1.33 21.19 16.88
CA PRO A 274 1.39 22.64 17.07
C PRO A 274 0.61 23.43 16.03
N LEU A 275 0.46 22.91 14.80
CA LEU A 275 -0.31 23.56 13.73
C LEU A 275 -1.83 23.48 13.91
N LEU A 276 -2.29 22.64 14.85
CA LEU A 276 -3.69 22.20 14.95
C LEU A 276 -4.35 22.58 16.28
N ASP A 277 -3.57 22.98 17.29
CA ASP A 277 -4.07 23.39 18.60
C ASP A 277 -4.60 24.84 18.64
N GLY A 278 -4.50 25.58 17.52
CA GLY A 278 -4.98 26.95 17.38
C GLY A 278 -3.98 28.02 17.86
N SER A 279 -2.73 27.63 18.15
CA SER A 279 -1.63 28.54 18.45
C SER A 279 -1.38 29.52 17.31
N LYS A 280 -1.28 30.82 17.61
CA LYS A 280 -1.10 31.87 16.60
C LYS A 280 0.37 32.18 16.28
N ASN A 281 1.28 31.83 17.18
CA ASN A 281 2.72 32.10 17.07
C ASN A 281 3.50 30.79 17.13
N ILE A 282 3.45 30.01 16.04
CA ILE A 282 4.18 28.75 15.92
C ILE A 282 5.43 29.03 15.11
N ASP A 283 6.59 28.74 15.69
CA ASP A 283 7.82 28.66 14.91
C ASP A 283 7.76 27.38 14.05
N TRP A 284 7.43 27.56 12.78
CA TRP A 284 7.33 26.47 11.81
C TRP A 284 8.29 26.73 10.66
N PRO A 285 9.54 26.22 10.75
CA PRO A 285 10.55 26.43 9.73
C PRO A 285 10.12 25.87 8.38
N GLU A 286 10.45 26.60 7.32
CA GLU A 286 10.24 26.15 5.95
C GLU A 286 10.92 24.79 5.70
N ARG A 287 10.36 23.99 4.78
CA ARG A 287 10.90 22.68 4.41
C ARG A 287 10.68 22.40 2.95
N THR A 288 11.44 21.46 2.43
CA THR A 288 11.13 20.80 1.16
C THR A 288 10.52 19.42 1.40
N ILE A 289 9.60 19.02 0.52
CA ILE A 289 9.07 17.66 0.38
C ILE A 289 9.43 17.18 -1.01
N ALA A 290 10.08 16.01 -1.09
CA ALA A 290 10.35 15.32 -2.33
C ALA A 290 9.52 14.04 -2.42
N ILE A 291 8.99 13.77 -3.61
CA ILE A 291 8.31 12.51 -3.94
C ILE A 291 8.85 12.06 -5.29
N GLN A 292 9.35 10.83 -5.35
CA GLN A 292 9.81 10.19 -6.57
C GLN A 292 9.05 8.88 -6.77
N THR A 293 8.65 8.61 -8.01
CA THR A 293 7.90 7.39 -8.35
C THR A 293 8.36 6.83 -9.68
N HIS A 294 8.84 5.60 -9.73
CA HIS A 294 9.21 4.92 -10.98
C HIS A 294 9.02 3.41 -10.83
N ARG A 295 9.33 2.64 -11.88
CA ARG A 295 9.43 1.18 -11.79
C ARG A 295 10.87 0.75 -11.60
N GLY A 296 11.11 -0.49 -11.16
CA GLY A 296 12.44 -1.08 -11.13
C GLY A 296 13.11 -1.07 -9.76
N ASP A 297 14.33 -1.59 -9.72
CA ASP A 297 15.05 -1.87 -8.47
C ASP A 297 15.89 -0.75 -7.93
N VAL A 298 16.23 0.24 -8.75
CA VAL A 298 17.13 1.30 -8.32
C VAL A 298 16.54 2.63 -8.78
N PRO A 299 16.37 3.61 -7.89
CA PRO A 299 15.95 4.93 -8.29
C PRO A 299 16.97 5.58 -9.19
N THR A 300 16.46 6.15 -10.27
CA THR A 300 17.26 6.95 -11.20
C THR A 300 17.14 8.41 -10.80
N ARG A 301 18.28 9.10 -10.61
CA ARG A 301 18.28 10.53 -10.29
C ARG A 301 17.51 11.31 -11.34
N TYR A 302 16.70 12.26 -10.89
CA TYR A 302 15.77 13.07 -11.66
C TYR A 302 14.67 12.29 -12.39
N HIS A 303 14.49 11.00 -12.16
CA HIS A 303 13.44 10.23 -12.84
C HIS A 303 12.09 10.41 -12.14
N HIS A 304 11.12 10.97 -12.87
CA HIS A 304 9.71 11.08 -12.49
C HIS A 304 9.49 11.45 -11.01
N PHE A 305 9.89 12.68 -10.68
CA PHE A 305 9.87 13.22 -9.32
C PHE A 305 9.21 14.60 -9.26
N MET A 306 8.85 15.01 -8.04
CA MET A 306 8.66 16.39 -7.66
C MET A 306 9.43 16.70 -6.38
N ILE A 307 9.83 17.97 -6.22
CA ILE A 307 10.23 18.56 -4.95
C ILE A 307 9.56 19.92 -4.81
N ARG A 308 9.06 20.23 -3.61
CA ARG A 308 8.40 21.51 -3.35
C ARG A 308 8.64 22.04 -1.95
N ASP A 309 8.50 23.34 -1.81
CA ASP A 309 8.25 24.01 -0.52
C ASP A 309 6.81 24.57 -0.47
N SER A 310 6.54 25.53 0.41
CA SER A 310 5.20 26.12 0.54
C SER A 310 4.71 26.82 -0.73
N ARG A 311 5.61 27.36 -1.58
CA ARG A 311 5.25 28.13 -2.78
C ARG A 311 5.71 27.51 -4.08
N TRP A 312 6.95 27.05 -4.15
CA TRP A 312 7.58 26.62 -5.38
C TRP A 312 7.58 25.11 -5.49
N LYS A 313 7.28 24.60 -6.68
CA LYS A 313 7.34 23.17 -7.01
C LYS A 313 8.15 22.95 -8.28
N LEU A 314 9.25 22.22 -8.16
CA LEU A 314 10.05 21.72 -9.26
C LEU A 314 9.65 20.28 -9.53
N LEU A 315 9.47 19.91 -10.79
CA LEU A 315 9.18 18.54 -11.18
C LEU A 315 9.86 18.17 -12.50
N HIS A 316 10.00 16.87 -12.72
CA HIS A 316 10.32 16.28 -14.02
C HIS A 316 9.38 15.11 -14.24
N ALA A 317 8.33 15.30 -15.04
CA ALA A 317 7.32 14.28 -15.32
C ALA A 317 7.72 13.35 -16.47
N SER A 318 8.86 12.68 -16.36
CA SER A 318 9.41 11.78 -17.39
C SER A 318 8.59 10.49 -17.62
N GLY A 319 7.55 10.25 -16.83
CA GLY A 319 6.61 9.16 -17.00
C GLY A 319 6.81 8.02 -16.01
N PHE A 320 5.68 7.50 -15.52
CA PHE A 320 5.60 6.28 -14.74
C PHE A 320 5.66 5.04 -15.64
N GLY A 321 6.17 3.92 -15.12
CA GLY A 321 6.14 2.63 -15.81
C GLY A 321 7.49 2.18 -16.38
N ASN A 322 8.41 3.11 -16.60
CA ASN A 322 9.77 2.81 -16.99
C ASN A 322 10.68 2.72 -15.76
N GLU A 323 11.81 2.04 -15.90
CA GLU A 323 12.86 2.02 -14.87
C GLU A 323 13.80 3.22 -14.94
N ARG A 324 13.88 3.84 -16.12
CA ARG A 324 14.74 4.98 -16.44
C ARG A 324 14.03 5.91 -17.42
N PHE A 325 14.58 7.11 -17.61
CA PHE A 325 14.24 8.00 -18.72
C PHE A 325 15.44 8.15 -19.66
N SER A 326 15.21 8.67 -20.86
CA SER A 326 16.24 8.92 -21.87
C SER A 326 16.43 10.42 -22.11
N GLY A 327 17.66 10.81 -22.44
CA GLY A 327 18.03 12.20 -22.70
C GLY A 327 18.23 13.03 -21.42
N GLU A 328 18.32 14.34 -21.60
CA GLU A 328 18.44 15.30 -20.49
C GLU A 328 17.07 15.50 -19.80
N PRO A 329 17.05 15.71 -18.48
CA PRO A 329 15.80 15.94 -17.76
C PRO A 329 15.13 17.25 -18.20
N THR A 330 13.82 17.18 -18.45
CA THR A 330 13.01 18.36 -18.81
C THR A 330 12.28 18.89 -17.58
N PHE A 331 12.92 19.79 -16.85
CA PHE A 331 12.36 20.36 -15.63
C PHE A 331 11.23 21.38 -15.89
N GLU A 332 10.23 21.36 -15.02
CA GLU A 332 9.20 22.38 -14.94
C GLU A 332 9.15 22.96 -13.52
N LEU A 333 9.03 24.28 -13.41
CA LEU A 333 8.90 24.99 -12.14
C LEU A 333 7.55 25.71 -12.11
N PHE A 334 6.80 25.54 -11.03
CA PHE A 334 5.49 26.15 -10.81
C PHE A 334 5.45 26.94 -9.52
N ASP A 335 4.80 28.10 -9.55
CA ASP A 335 4.30 28.77 -8.35
C ASP A 335 2.94 28.17 -8.00
N VAL A 336 2.88 27.27 -7.02
CA VAL A 336 1.64 26.52 -6.72
C VAL A 336 0.62 27.31 -5.90
N LEU A 337 0.99 28.50 -5.42
CA LEU A 337 0.03 29.41 -4.79
C LEU A 337 -0.71 30.21 -5.85
N ASP A 338 0.01 30.72 -6.84
CA ASP A 338 -0.59 31.50 -7.93
C ASP A 338 -1.16 30.61 -9.05
N ASP A 339 -0.61 29.42 -9.27
CA ASP A 339 -1.02 28.45 -10.29
C ASP A 339 -1.23 27.03 -9.70
N PRO A 340 -2.36 26.79 -9.00
CA PRO A 340 -2.69 25.46 -8.47
C PRO A 340 -2.96 24.41 -9.55
N THR A 341 -3.12 24.83 -10.81
CA THR A 341 -3.34 23.94 -11.97
C THR A 341 -2.04 23.41 -12.56
N GLU A 342 -0.88 23.97 -12.17
CA GLU A 342 0.44 23.66 -12.75
C GLU A 342 0.43 23.80 -14.29
N SER A 343 -0.19 24.86 -14.80
CA SER A 343 -0.35 25.11 -16.24
C SER A 343 0.74 26.00 -16.83
N LYS A 344 1.41 26.80 -16.00
CA LYS A 344 2.41 27.79 -16.44
C LYS A 344 3.79 27.47 -15.86
N ASN A 345 4.66 26.88 -16.69
CA ASN A 345 6.07 26.71 -16.33
C ASN A 345 6.78 28.08 -16.26
N VAL A 346 7.29 28.44 -15.09
CA VAL A 346 7.94 29.74 -14.81
C VAL A 346 9.45 29.63 -14.61
N ILE A 347 10.05 28.48 -14.95
CA ILE A 347 11.47 28.17 -14.74
C ILE A 347 12.41 29.23 -15.35
N ALA A 348 12.12 29.69 -16.57
CA ALA A 348 12.96 30.66 -17.29
C ALA A 348 13.03 32.03 -16.59
N SER A 349 12.01 32.37 -15.80
CA SER A 349 11.92 33.64 -15.06
C SER A 349 12.36 33.54 -13.60
N HIS A 350 12.61 32.33 -13.08
CA HIS A 350 13.00 32.09 -11.68
C HIS A 350 14.19 31.11 -11.57
N PRO A 351 15.36 31.44 -12.16
CA PRO A 351 16.52 30.54 -12.18
C PRO A 351 17.10 30.25 -10.79
N ASP A 352 16.98 31.19 -9.85
CA ASP A 352 17.46 31.03 -8.47
C ASP A 352 16.63 30.00 -7.71
N GLU A 353 15.30 30.03 -7.86
CA GLU A 353 14.39 29.06 -7.25
C GLU A 353 14.55 27.66 -7.85
N PHE A 354 14.74 27.59 -9.17
CA PHE A 354 15.11 26.34 -9.84
C PHE A 354 16.39 25.74 -9.24
N SER A 355 17.45 26.54 -9.15
CA SER A 355 18.75 26.08 -8.64
C SER A 355 18.62 25.61 -7.18
N ARG A 356 17.94 26.38 -6.33
CA ARG A 356 17.70 26.03 -4.93
C ARG A 356 16.94 24.71 -4.76
N LEU A 357 15.84 24.52 -5.50
CA LEU A 357 15.04 23.29 -5.39
C LEU A 357 15.76 22.09 -6.01
N ARG A 358 16.50 22.26 -7.11
CA ARG A 358 17.31 21.19 -7.69
C ARG A 358 18.39 20.74 -6.70
N ASP A 359 19.12 21.68 -6.09
CA ASP A 359 20.16 21.37 -5.12
C ASP A 359 19.57 20.72 -3.85
N ALA A 360 18.35 21.11 -3.45
CA ALA A 360 17.62 20.44 -2.36
C ALA A 360 17.21 19.00 -2.74
N TYR A 361 16.78 18.77 -3.97
CA TYR A 361 16.50 17.43 -4.48
C TYR A 361 17.76 16.57 -4.51
N ASP A 362 18.89 17.11 -4.95
CA ASP A 362 20.13 16.34 -5.02
C ASP A 362 20.59 15.88 -3.64
N LYS A 363 20.50 16.76 -2.64
CA LYS A 363 20.76 16.40 -1.23
C LYS A 363 19.80 15.34 -0.71
N TRP A 364 18.51 15.49 -1.01
CA TRP A 364 17.51 14.49 -0.61
C TRP A 364 17.80 13.14 -1.27
N PHE A 365 18.10 13.13 -2.57
CA PHE A 365 18.39 11.91 -3.32
C PHE A 365 19.65 11.23 -2.76
N ASP A 366 20.71 11.99 -2.47
CA ASP A 366 21.93 11.47 -1.85
C ASP A 366 21.67 10.85 -0.47
N ASP A 367 20.87 11.52 0.37
CA ASP A 367 20.48 11.04 1.70
C ASP A 367 19.73 9.71 1.59
N VAL A 368 18.57 9.68 0.91
CA VAL A 368 17.73 8.48 0.83
C VAL A 368 18.37 7.33 0.04
N SER A 369 19.39 7.62 -0.78
CA SER A 369 20.13 6.60 -1.55
C SER A 369 21.28 5.96 -0.79
N SER A 370 21.55 6.39 0.45
CA SER A 370 22.73 5.98 1.22
C SER A 370 22.44 5.53 2.65
N THR A 371 21.16 5.44 3.04
CA THR A 371 20.76 5.10 4.41
C THR A 371 21.05 3.65 4.82
N ARG A 372 21.32 2.74 3.86
CA ARG A 372 21.55 1.32 4.13
C ARG A 372 22.73 0.73 3.34
N PRO A 373 23.37 -0.35 3.85
CA PRO A 373 24.51 -0.99 3.19
C PRO A 373 24.21 -1.52 1.77
N ASP A 374 23.04 -2.14 1.58
CA ASP A 374 22.48 -2.49 0.27
C ASP A 374 21.07 -1.89 0.16
N ASN A 375 21.02 -0.59 -0.13
CA ASN A 375 19.81 0.23 -0.04
C ASN A 375 18.65 -0.23 -0.93
N TYR A 376 18.94 -1.09 -1.90
CA TYR A 376 18.00 -1.51 -2.93
C TYR A 376 17.84 -3.03 -3.00
N ALA A 377 18.44 -3.77 -2.08
CA ALA A 377 18.19 -5.19 -1.96
C ALA A 377 16.68 -5.46 -1.80
N PRO A 378 16.11 -6.41 -2.55
CA PRO A 378 14.74 -6.82 -2.28
C PRO A 378 14.69 -7.47 -0.88
N PRO A 379 13.69 -7.13 -0.05
CA PRO A 379 13.42 -7.89 1.16
C PRO A 379 13.23 -9.37 0.85
N ARG A 380 13.61 -10.22 1.79
CA ARG A 380 13.50 -11.67 1.65
C ARG A 380 12.33 -12.22 2.45
N ILE A 381 11.66 -13.20 1.88
CA ILE A 381 10.66 -14.01 2.59
C ILE A 381 11.40 -15.04 3.43
N HIS A 382 11.16 -15.10 4.75
CA HIS A 382 11.82 -16.13 5.55
C HIS A 382 11.02 -17.43 5.56
N LEU A 383 11.75 -18.54 5.47
CA LEU A 383 11.23 -19.90 5.55
C LEU A 383 11.82 -20.63 6.76
N GLY A 384 11.03 -21.51 7.35
CA GLY A 384 11.47 -22.32 8.49
C GLY A 384 11.53 -21.58 9.82
N HIS A 385 10.94 -20.38 9.92
CA HIS A 385 10.83 -19.65 11.18
C HIS A 385 9.96 -20.40 12.21
N ASP A 386 10.35 -20.33 13.49
CA ASP A 386 9.60 -20.99 14.56
C ASP A 386 8.19 -20.41 14.72
N GLY A 387 7.19 -21.29 14.85
CA GLY A 387 5.78 -20.88 14.95
C GLY A 387 5.11 -20.58 13.60
N ILE A 388 5.83 -20.69 12.48
CA ILE A 388 5.25 -20.62 11.13
C ILE A 388 5.27 -22.00 10.51
N ASP A 389 4.11 -22.63 10.39
CA ASP A 389 3.99 -23.99 9.84
C ASP A 389 3.92 -24.00 8.30
N SER A 390 3.51 -22.89 7.68
CA SER A 390 3.34 -22.79 6.22
C SER A 390 3.56 -21.37 5.71
N THR A 391 4.12 -21.24 4.50
CA THR A 391 4.34 -19.97 3.80
C THR A 391 3.76 -20.02 2.38
N MET A 392 2.91 -19.06 2.03
CA MET A 392 2.29 -18.92 0.71
C MET A 392 3.09 -17.91 -0.13
N LEU A 393 3.81 -18.41 -1.14
CA LEU A 393 4.50 -17.59 -2.12
C LEU A 393 3.56 -17.27 -3.29
N THR A 394 3.31 -15.98 -3.51
CA THR A 394 2.38 -15.51 -4.55
C THR A 394 3.13 -14.74 -5.64
N ARG A 395 2.48 -14.57 -6.80
CA ARG A 395 3.05 -13.74 -7.86
C ARG A 395 3.09 -12.26 -7.50
N GLN A 396 2.46 -11.81 -6.42
CA GLN A 396 2.63 -10.44 -5.95
C GLN A 396 4.10 -10.16 -5.62
N ASP A 397 4.71 -11.11 -4.91
CA ASP A 397 6.04 -10.96 -4.32
C ASP A 397 7.17 -11.57 -5.19
N TRP A 398 6.84 -12.15 -6.34
CA TRP A 398 7.85 -12.72 -7.23
C TRP A 398 8.58 -11.66 -8.06
N ARG A 399 9.76 -12.00 -8.54
CA ARG A 399 10.58 -11.20 -9.45
C ARG A 399 10.40 -11.74 -10.87
N ALA A 400 9.67 -11.01 -11.72
CA ALA A 400 9.35 -11.43 -13.09
C ALA A 400 9.02 -10.23 -13.99
N PRO A 401 8.95 -10.36 -15.33
CA PRO A 401 8.52 -9.28 -16.21
C PRO A 401 7.07 -8.82 -16.01
N SER A 402 6.20 -9.64 -15.43
CA SER A 402 4.86 -9.24 -14.98
C SER A 402 4.27 -10.26 -14.01
N TRP A 403 3.05 -10.03 -13.52
CA TRP A 403 2.29 -10.99 -12.74
C TRP A 403 1.60 -12.09 -13.57
N SER A 404 1.76 -12.08 -14.90
CA SER A 404 1.17 -13.10 -15.78
C SER A 404 1.75 -14.48 -15.49
N ASP A 405 0.91 -15.50 -15.43
CA ASP A 405 1.34 -16.90 -15.30
C ASP A 405 2.11 -17.37 -16.54
N LYS A 406 2.04 -16.65 -17.67
CA LYS A 406 2.86 -16.90 -18.86
C LYS A 406 4.36 -16.63 -18.66
N HIS A 407 4.75 -16.00 -17.56
CA HIS A 407 6.15 -15.79 -17.22
C HIS A 407 6.61 -16.75 -16.11
N ILE A 408 7.92 -16.90 -16.02
CA ILE A 408 8.59 -17.64 -14.96
C ILE A 408 9.30 -16.60 -14.10
N GLY A 409 8.82 -16.44 -12.87
CA GLY A 409 9.45 -15.59 -11.85
C GLY A 409 10.30 -16.38 -10.87
N HIS A 410 10.84 -15.68 -9.88
CA HIS A 410 11.43 -16.30 -8.70
C HIS A 410 11.11 -15.50 -7.43
N TRP A 411 11.15 -16.12 -6.27
CA TRP A 411 11.07 -15.46 -4.97
C TRP A 411 12.45 -15.38 -4.34
N GLU A 412 12.76 -14.23 -3.74
CA GLU A 412 13.95 -14.07 -2.90
C GLU A 412 13.60 -14.53 -1.49
N VAL A 413 14.29 -15.56 -1.01
CA VAL A 413 13.98 -16.17 0.29
C VAL A 413 15.22 -16.23 1.19
N HIS A 414 14.99 -16.31 2.49
CA HIS A 414 15.99 -16.62 3.50
C HIS A 414 15.52 -17.83 4.30
N VAL A 415 16.26 -18.94 4.26
CA VAL A 415 15.92 -20.15 5.01
C VAL A 415 16.64 -20.08 6.36
N GLU A 416 15.91 -19.87 7.46
CA GLU A 416 16.53 -19.58 8.77
C GLU A 416 17.33 -20.76 9.32
N LYS A 417 16.85 -21.98 9.05
CA LYS A 417 17.49 -23.24 9.41
C LYS A 417 17.17 -24.29 8.37
N GLU A 418 18.03 -25.30 8.28
CA GLU A 418 17.79 -26.42 7.36
C GLU A 418 16.38 -26.99 7.58
N LEU A 419 15.61 -27.04 6.50
CA LEU A 419 14.19 -27.32 6.51
C LEU A 419 13.89 -28.47 5.54
N ALA A 420 13.12 -29.46 6.00
CA ALA A 420 12.40 -30.36 5.11
C ALA A 420 10.98 -29.83 4.95
N ALA A 421 10.52 -29.67 3.71
CA ALA A 421 9.19 -29.15 3.42
C ALA A 421 8.44 -30.00 2.40
N ASP A 422 7.14 -30.10 2.58
CA ASP A 422 6.22 -30.52 1.53
C ASP A 422 5.78 -29.26 0.78
N VAL A 423 5.98 -29.23 -0.54
CA VAL A 423 5.71 -28.06 -1.35
C VAL A 423 4.52 -28.33 -2.28
N ARG A 424 3.43 -27.61 -2.05
CA ARG A 424 2.25 -27.63 -2.93
C ARG A 424 2.35 -26.53 -3.96
N VAL A 425 2.39 -26.90 -5.23
CA VAL A 425 2.39 -25.97 -6.35
C VAL A 425 0.96 -25.85 -6.86
N LEU A 426 0.32 -24.70 -6.63
CA LEU A 426 -1.02 -24.43 -7.15
C LEU A 426 -0.92 -23.96 -8.60
N ILE A 427 -1.67 -24.59 -9.50
CA ILE A 427 -1.55 -24.40 -10.95
C ILE A 427 -2.90 -24.08 -11.57
N THR A 428 -2.94 -23.20 -12.57
CA THR A 428 -4.18 -22.99 -13.36
C THR A 428 -4.45 -24.27 -14.16
N PRO A 429 -5.61 -24.93 -14.06
CA PRO A 429 -5.87 -26.17 -14.77
C PRO A 429 -5.72 -26.03 -16.30
N VAL A 430 -5.14 -27.04 -16.93
CA VAL A 430 -5.01 -27.17 -18.39
C VAL A 430 -5.35 -28.58 -18.85
N ASP A 431 -5.70 -28.74 -20.12
CA ASP A 431 -6.17 -29.99 -20.74
C ASP A 431 -5.08 -31.05 -20.99
N ARG A 432 -3.91 -30.92 -20.36
CA ARG A 432 -2.74 -31.78 -20.58
C ARG A 432 -1.88 -31.87 -19.33
N ALA A 433 -1.04 -32.90 -19.26
CA ALA A 433 -0.02 -33.04 -18.23
C ALA A 433 1.09 -31.99 -18.41
N GLU A 434 1.66 -31.55 -17.30
CA GLU A 434 2.80 -30.64 -17.25
C GLU A 434 3.87 -31.18 -16.29
N GLU A 435 5.14 -31.13 -16.71
CA GLU A 435 6.27 -31.33 -15.81
C GLU A 435 6.37 -30.12 -14.87
N VAL A 436 6.39 -30.36 -13.56
CA VAL A 436 6.60 -29.33 -12.55
C VAL A 436 8.03 -29.44 -12.03
N ALA A 437 8.82 -28.39 -12.19
CA ALA A 437 10.17 -28.30 -11.67
C ALA A 437 10.27 -27.15 -10.65
N LEU A 438 10.59 -27.49 -9.40
CA LEU A 438 10.94 -26.53 -8.34
C LEU A 438 12.45 -26.48 -8.20
N ALA A 439 13.04 -25.31 -8.46
CA ALA A 439 14.43 -25.02 -8.21
C ALA A 439 14.58 -24.19 -6.93
N ILE A 440 15.49 -24.62 -6.04
CA ILE A 440 15.92 -23.88 -4.85
C ILE A 440 17.44 -23.95 -4.71
N GLY A 441 18.11 -22.82 -4.86
CA GLY A 441 19.58 -22.81 -5.01
C GLY A 441 20.02 -23.67 -6.19
N ASP A 442 20.92 -24.62 -5.96
CA ASP A 442 21.41 -25.58 -6.98
C ASP A 442 20.55 -26.87 -7.07
N GLN A 443 19.58 -27.04 -6.17
CA GLN A 443 18.71 -28.21 -6.14
C GLN A 443 17.50 -28.02 -7.06
N VAL A 444 17.10 -29.07 -7.77
CA VAL A 444 15.85 -29.11 -8.52
C VAL A 444 15.05 -30.37 -8.18
N VAL A 445 13.83 -30.18 -7.67
CA VAL A 445 12.86 -31.24 -7.38
C VAL A 445 11.80 -31.25 -8.47
N ARG A 446 11.36 -32.44 -8.90
CA ARG A 446 10.42 -32.62 -10.00
C ARG A 446 9.18 -33.39 -9.59
N GLY A 447 8.07 -33.05 -10.24
CA GLY A 447 6.81 -33.77 -10.23
C GLY A 447 6.12 -33.63 -11.58
N GLU A 448 4.92 -34.17 -11.69
CA GLU A 448 4.11 -34.13 -12.90
C GLU A 448 2.65 -33.89 -12.50
N SER A 449 1.95 -33.04 -13.25
CA SER A 449 0.50 -32.87 -13.14
C SER A 449 -0.22 -33.79 -14.11
N SER A 450 -1.43 -34.19 -13.77
CA SER A 450 -2.39 -34.77 -14.71
C SER A 450 -3.20 -33.66 -15.42
N PRO A 451 -3.85 -33.98 -16.56
CA PRO A 451 -4.80 -33.05 -17.18
C PRO A 451 -5.89 -32.61 -16.19
N ASN A 452 -6.12 -31.31 -16.11
CA ASN A 452 -7.07 -30.62 -15.23
C ASN A 452 -6.74 -30.62 -13.74
N ASP A 453 -5.56 -31.09 -13.33
CA ASP A 453 -5.09 -30.87 -11.96
C ASP A 453 -4.97 -29.36 -11.69
N ASP A 454 -5.30 -28.98 -10.46
CA ASP A 454 -5.15 -27.62 -9.94
C ASP A 454 -4.00 -27.48 -8.94
N GLU A 455 -3.37 -28.59 -8.57
CA GLU A 455 -2.18 -28.63 -7.71
C GLU A 455 -1.24 -29.82 -8.01
N VAL A 456 0.04 -29.66 -7.63
CA VAL A 456 1.05 -30.74 -7.60
C VAL A 456 1.80 -30.69 -6.27
N LEU A 457 1.93 -31.83 -5.59
CA LEU A 457 2.64 -31.96 -4.32
C LEU A 457 4.06 -32.53 -4.53
N LEU A 458 5.08 -31.78 -4.11
CA LEU A 458 6.48 -32.20 -4.07
C LEU A 458 6.85 -32.48 -2.61
N LYS A 459 7.09 -33.74 -2.25
CA LYS A 459 7.34 -34.14 -0.86
C LYS A 459 8.82 -34.10 -0.48
N GLY A 460 9.09 -33.79 0.78
CA GLY A 460 10.43 -33.89 1.37
C GLY A 460 11.49 -33.04 0.68
N VAL A 461 11.09 -31.85 0.19
CA VAL A 461 12.00 -30.87 -0.40
C VAL A 461 12.93 -30.36 0.70
N ARG A 462 14.20 -30.76 0.64
CA ARG A 462 15.24 -30.23 1.51
C ARG A 462 15.62 -28.81 1.09
N MET A 463 15.66 -27.88 2.03
CA MET A 463 16.06 -26.49 1.85
C MET A 463 17.21 -26.20 2.82
N LEU A 464 18.38 -25.81 2.28
CA LEU A 464 19.55 -25.47 3.08
C LEU A 464 19.39 -24.08 3.71
N ALA A 465 19.95 -23.88 4.90
CA ALA A 465 19.94 -22.59 5.57
C ALA A 465 20.69 -21.51 4.77
N GLY A 466 20.20 -20.28 4.84
CA GLY A 466 20.75 -19.10 4.18
C GLY A 466 19.88 -18.57 3.03
N ASP A 467 20.44 -17.58 2.32
CA ASP A 467 19.77 -16.92 1.21
C ASP A 467 19.63 -17.85 0.00
N ALA A 468 18.44 -17.88 -0.59
CA ALA A 468 18.18 -18.67 -1.78
C ALA A 468 17.14 -18.00 -2.70
N ARG A 469 16.97 -18.58 -3.88
CA ARG A 469 15.89 -18.28 -4.80
C ARG A 469 15.04 -19.50 -5.00
N ILE A 470 13.72 -19.34 -4.88
CA ILE A 470 12.76 -20.36 -5.29
C ILE A 470 12.22 -19.99 -6.66
N ARG A 471 12.27 -20.93 -7.60
CA ARG A 471 11.66 -20.81 -8.93
C ARG A 471 10.85 -22.06 -9.20
N VAL A 472 9.65 -21.89 -9.73
CA VAL A 472 8.82 -23.01 -10.18
C VAL A 472 8.47 -22.81 -11.64
N THR A 473 8.66 -23.87 -12.42
CA THR A 473 8.35 -23.89 -13.85
C THR A 473 7.42 -25.06 -14.15
N LEU A 474 6.35 -24.79 -14.90
CA LEU A 474 5.48 -25.79 -15.52
C LEU A 474 5.83 -25.89 -17.00
N SER A 475 6.08 -27.10 -17.49
CA SER A 475 6.49 -27.33 -18.88
C SER A 475 5.62 -28.37 -19.57
N SER A 476 5.15 -28.07 -20.78
CA SER A 476 4.43 -29.02 -21.63
C SER A 476 4.51 -28.62 -23.10
N ASN A 477 4.78 -29.59 -23.98
CA ASN A 477 4.93 -29.39 -25.43
C ASN A 477 5.88 -28.25 -25.82
N GLY A 478 7.00 -28.09 -25.09
CA GLY A 478 8.00 -27.04 -25.33
C GLY A 478 7.57 -25.63 -24.89
N MET A 479 6.37 -25.47 -24.31
CA MET A 479 5.94 -24.22 -23.68
C MET A 479 6.22 -24.26 -22.18
N GLN A 480 6.50 -23.10 -21.59
CA GLN A 480 6.70 -22.95 -20.16
C GLN A 480 5.83 -21.84 -19.57
N ARG A 481 5.43 -22.01 -18.31
CA ARG A 481 4.66 -21.04 -17.55
C ARG A 481 4.98 -21.13 -16.05
N GLY A 482 4.66 -20.10 -15.29
CA GLY A 482 4.79 -20.06 -13.83
C GLY A 482 3.55 -20.63 -13.13
N PRO A 483 3.68 -20.96 -11.82
CA PRO A 483 2.55 -21.40 -11.03
C PRO A 483 1.61 -20.24 -10.74
N HIS A 484 0.42 -20.55 -10.22
CA HIS A 484 -0.45 -19.54 -9.67
C HIS A 484 0.08 -19.04 -8.31
N GLN A 485 0.39 -19.98 -7.41
CA GLN A 485 0.91 -19.79 -6.05
C GLN A 485 1.70 -21.04 -5.64
N VAL A 486 2.57 -20.93 -4.63
CA VAL A 486 3.35 -22.06 -4.07
C VAL A 486 3.22 -22.02 -2.55
N ILE A 487 2.82 -23.13 -1.95
CA ILE A 487 2.73 -23.28 -0.49
C ILE A 487 3.91 -24.14 -0.04
N VAL A 488 4.76 -23.59 0.83
CA VAL A 488 5.85 -24.33 1.48
C VAL A 488 5.38 -24.72 2.88
N GLU A 489 5.13 -26.00 3.12
CA GLU A 489 4.65 -26.54 4.39
C GLU A 489 5.81 -27.22 5.12
N ASN A 490 6.11 -26.78 6.35
CA ASN A 490 7.22 -27.31 7.12
C ASN A 490 6.88 -28.73 7.60
N VAL A 491 7.77 -29.69 7.34
CA VAL A 491 7.64 -31.06 7.89
C VAL A 491 8.21 -31.04 9.30
N LYS A 492 7.35 -31.35 10.28
CA LYS A 492 7.71 -31.39 11.72
C LYS A 492 8.51 -32.64 12.09
#